data_AF-A0A2K5I4I4-F1
#
_entry.id   AF-A0A2K5I4I4-F1
#
_cell.length_a   1.000
_cell.length_b   1.000
_cell.length_c   1.000
_cell.angle_alpha   90.00
_cell.angle_beta   90.00
_cell.angle_gamma   90.00
#
_symmetry.space_group_name_H-M   'P 1'
#
loop_
_entity.id
_entity.type
_entity.pdbx_description
1 polymer ?
#
loop_
_entity_poly.entity_id
_entity_poly.type
_entity_poly.pdbx_seq_one_letter_code
_entity_poly.pdbx_strand_id
1 'polypeptide(L)'
;MMATKPPKPAPRRIFQERLKITALPLYFEGFLLVKRSGYRYIDKLDITDLTCLTEQNSTEKNCAKFTLVLPKEEVQLKTENTESGEEWRGFILTVTELSVPQNVSLLPGQVIKLHEVLDREKKRRIETEQCTSVEKEKEPTEDYVDVLNPMPACFYTVSRKEATEMLQKNPSLGNMILRPGSDSRNYSITIRQEIDMPRIKHYKVMSVGQNYTIELEKPVTLPNLFSVIDYFVKETRGNLRPFICSTDENTGQEPNMEGRSEKLKKNPHNA
;
A
#
# COMPACT_ATOMS: atom_id res chain seq x y z
N MET A 1 42.94 10.95 53.15
CA MET A 1 42.64 11.55 51.83
C MET A 1 41.70 10.60 51.11
N MET A 2 40.40 10.89 51.09
CA MET A 2 39.40 10.05 50.44
C MET A 2 39.21 10.56 49.00
N ALA A 3 39.61 9.78 48.01
CA ALA A 3 39.43 10.12 46.59
C ALA A 3 37.95 9.98 46.21
N THR A 4 37.28 11.10 45.96
CA THR A 4 35.92 11.14 45.45
C THR A 4 35.93 10.76 43.96
N LYS A 5 35.22 9.69 43.60
CA LYS A 5 35.04 9.29 42.20
C LYS A 5 34.20 10.36 41.47
N PRO A 6 34.56 10.72 40.22
CA PRO A 6 33.78 11.69 39.45
C PRO A 6 32.38 11.13 39.13
N PRO A 7 31.36 12.00 39.06
CA PRO A 7 29.99 11.59 38.76
C PRO A 7 29.92 10.97 37.35
N LYS A 8 29.14 9.89 37.22
CA LYS A 8 28.88 9.26 35.91
C LYS A 8 28.21 10.29 34.98
N PRO A 9 28.66 10.43 33.72
CA PRO A 9 28.02 11.33 32.78
C PRO A 9 26.58 10.88 32.55
N ALA A 10 25.65 11.85 32.55
CA ALA A 10 24.27 11.60 32.19
C ALA A 10 24.21 10.98 30.79
N PRO A 11 23.33 10.00 30.55
CA PRO A 11 23.19 9.39 29.23
C PRO A 11 22.88 10.49 28.21
N ARG A 12 23.75 10.64 27.21
CA ARG A 12 23.54 11.58 26.11
C ARG A 12 22.26 11.17 25.41
N ARG A 13 21.23 12.02 25.54
CA ARG A 13 19.95 11.92 24.85
C ARG A 13 20.16 12.28 23.37
N ILE A 14 20.91 11.48 22.64
CA ILE A 14 21.07 11.62 21.19
C ILE A 14 21.07 10.21 20.62
N PHE A 15 19.87 9.63 20.45
CA PHE A 15 19.45 8.90 19.26
C PHE A 15 18.03 8.35 19.44
N GLN A 16 17.03 9.23 19.55
CA GLN A 16 15.62 8.84 19.44
C GLN A 16 14.88 9.86 18.59
N GLU A 17 15.40 10.15 17.41
CA GLU A 17 14.69 11.02 16.47
C GLU A 17 15.13 10.73 15.05
N ARG A 18 14.67 9.58 14.53
CA ARG A 18 14.44 9.30 13.09
C ARG A 18 13.89 7.88 12.86
N LEU A 19 12.90 7.45 13.65
CA LEU A 19 11.86 6.61 13.07
C LEU A 19 10.86 7.56 12.41
N LYS A 20 11.30 8.20 11.31
CA LYS A 20 10.34 8.81 10.39
C LYS A 20 9.52 7.65 9.84
N ILE A 21 8.22 7.78 9.98
CA ILE A 21 7.20 6.82 9.53
C ILE A 21 7.40 6.56 8.04
N THR A 22 8.20 5.55 7.70
CA THR A 22 8.20 4.95 6.36
C THR A 22 7.38 3.68 6.47
N ALA A 23 6.45 3.46 5.53
CA ALA A 23 5.63 2.26 5.49
C ALA A 23 6.46 0.97 5.32
N LEU A 24 7.73 1.10 4.92
CA LEU A 24 8.67 0.00 4.75
C LEU A 24 9.81 0.07 5.77
N PRO A 25 10.24 -1.07 6.32
CA PRO A 25 11.39 -1.13 7.22
C PRO A 25 12.69 -0.82 6.46
N LEU A 26 13.58 -0.05 7.08
CA LEU A 26 14.93 0.14 6.58
C LEU A 26 15.77 -1.12 6.85
N TYR A 27 16.40 -1.64 5.79
CA TYR A 27 17.25 -2.84 5.86
C TYR A 27 18.74 -2.52 5.82
N PHE A 28 19.13 -1.57 4.97
CA PHE A 28 20.51 -1.15 4.78
C PHE A 28 20.55 0.31 4.32
N GLU A 29 21.59 1.02 4.72
CA GLU A 29 21.84 2.42 4.34
C GLU A 29 23.28 2.55 3.86
N GLY A 30 23.47 3.21 2.72
CA GLY A 30 24.77 3.45 2.12
C GLY A 30 24.66 4.28 0.86
N PHE A 31 25.80 4.69 0.31
CA PHE A 31 25.83 5.38 -0.98
C PHE A 31 25.81 4.38 -2.12
N LEU A 32 24.93 4.60 -3.09
CA LEU A 32 24.75 3.77 -4.27
C LEU A 32 24.51 4.66 -5.48
N LEU A 33 25.38 4.58 -6.49
CA LEU A 33 25.17 5.27 -7.75
C LEU A 33 24.29 4.41 -8.67
N VAL A 34 23.20 4.99 -9.14
CA VAL A 34 22.23 4.33 -10.02
C VAL A 34 22.30 4.95 -11.41
N LYS A 35 22.46 4.12 -12.44
CA LYS A 35 22.51 4.54 -13.83
C LYS A 35 21.49 3.73 -14.65
N ARG A 36 20.61 4.43 -15.36
CA ARG A 36 19.62 3.87 -16.28
C ARG A 36 19.86 4.40 -17.70
N SER A 37 19.39 3.71 -18.73
CA SER A 37 19.44 4.23 -20.09
C SER A 37 18.48 5.43 -20.20
N GLY A 38 19.04 6.63 -20.38
CA GLY A 38 18.35 7.91 -20.29
C GLY A 38 18.77 8.69 -19.04
N TYR A 39 19.33 9.89 -19.23
CA TYR A 39 19.88 10.74 -18.16
C TYR A 39 18.77 11.33 -17.26
N ARG A 40 18.16 10.50 -16.41
CA ARG A 40 17.18 10.91 -15.39
C ARG A 40 17.69 10.54 -14.00
N TYR A 41 17.54 11.46 -13.05
CA TYR A 41 17.74 11.19 -11.63
C TYR A 41 16.67 10.20 -11.15
N ILE A 42 17.08 9.21 -10.35
CA ILE A 42 16.19 8.17 -9.84
C ILE A 42 16.06 8.36 -8.33
N ASP A 43 14.87 8.81 -7.89
CA ASP A 43 14.55 8.97 -6.47
C ASP A 43 14.24 7.63 -5.79
N LYS A 44 13.62 6.69 -6.52
CA LYS A 44 13.21 5.38 -6.00
C LYS A 44 13.27 4.32 -7.11
N LEU A 45 13.78 3.14 -6.77
CA LEU A 45 13.81 1.96 -7.63
C LEU A 45 13.04 0.81 -6.95
N ASP A 46 12.05 0.25 -7.63
CA ASP A 46 11.40 -0.99 -7.19
C ASP A 46 12.15 -2.19 -7.77
N ILE A 47 12.46 -3.17 -6.91
CA ILE A 47 13.22 -4.37 -7.24
C ILE A 47 12.47 -5.65 -6.86
N THR A 48 11.18 -5.56 -6.55
CA THR A 48 10.37 -6.72 -6.11
C THR A 48 10.36 -7.84 -7.15
N ASP A 49 10.26 -7.50 -8.43
CA ASP A 49 10.25 -8.44 -9.55
C ASP A 49 11.65 -8.61 -10.20
N LEU A 50 12.73 -8.42 -9.44
CA LEU A 50 14.10 -8.59 -9.94
C LEU A 50 14.27 -9.98 -10.55
N THR A 51 14.63 -10.03 -11.84
CA THR A 51 14.83 -11.29 -12.57
C THR A 51 16.17 -11.90 -12.23
N CYS A 52 17.23 -11.09 -12.26
CA CYS A 52 18.56 -11.49 -11.80
C CYS A 52 19.46 -10.28 -11.53
N LEU A 53 20.53 -10.53 -10.78
CA LEU A 53 21.62 -9.59 -10.52
C LEU A 53 22.88 -10.13 -11.19
N THR A 54 23.40 -9.39 -12.16
CA THR A 54 24.62 -9.76 -12.90
C THR A 54 25.80 -8.88 -12.50
N GLU A 55 26.92 -9.51 -12.18
CA GLU A 55 28.15 -8.78 -11.85
C GLU A 55 28.88 -8.36 -13.12
N GLN A 56 29.33 -7.10 -13.17
CA GLN A 56 30.21 -6.63 -14.22
C GLN A 56 31.64 -6.55 -13.68
N ASN A 57 32.53 -7.33 -14.28
CA ASN A 57 33.96 -7.24 -14.03
C ASN A 57 34.48 -5.89 -14.54
N SER A 58 34.58 -4.94 -13.62
CA SER A 58 35.10 -3.59 -13.89
C SER A 58 36.63 -3.62 -13.91
N THR A 59 37.24 -3.00 -14.93
CA THR A 59 38.69 -2.70 -14.94
C THR A 59 39.07 -1.57 -13.97
N GLU A 60 38.07 -0.85 -13.46
CA GLU A 60 38.21 0.25 -12.50
C GLU A 60 38.43 -0.34 -11.10
N LYS A 61 39.68 -0.28 -10.62
CA LYS A 61 40.10 -0.85 -9.34
C LYS A 61 39.32 -0.20 -8.21
N ASN A 62 38.70 -1.03 -7.36
CA ASN A 62 38.06 -0.68 -6.10
C ASN A 62 36.59 -0.22 -6.16
N CYS A 63 35.79 -0.56 -7.17
CA CYS A 63 34.33 -0.38 -7.09
C CYS A 63 33.60 -1.62 -7.60
N ALA A 64 32.50 -2.01 -6.94
CA ALA A 64 31.65 -3.06 -7.47
C ALA A 64 30.64 -2.45 -8.44
N LYS A 65 30.43 -3.13 -9.57
CA LYS A 65 29.42 -2.77 -10.56
C LYS A 65 28.58 -3.99 -10.86
N PHE A 66 27.27 -3.84 -10.77
CA PHE A 66 26.33 -4.91 -11.08
C PHE A 66 25.11 -4.34 -11.79
N THR A 67 24.47 -5.18 -12.58
CA THR A 67 23.26 -4.81 -13.34
C THR A 67 22.08 -5.56 -12.75
N LEU A 68 21.07 -4.79 -12.37
CA LEU A 68 19.76 -5.30 -12.02
C LEU A 68 18.94 -5.46 -13.29
N VAL A 69 18.56 -6.69 -13.59
CA VAL A 69 17.68 -7.01 -14.71
C VAL A 69 16.25 -7.09 -14.17
N LEU A 70 15.46 -6.08 -14.48
CA LEU A 70 14.04 -6.01 -14.15
C LEU A 70 13.21 -6.36 -15.40
N PRO A 71 11.94 -6.78 -15.27
CA PRO A 71 11.14 -7.23 -16.42
C PRO A 71 10.92 -6.15 -17.48
N LYS A 72 10.96 -4.88 -17.07
CA LYS A 72 10.70 -3.72 -17.94
C LYS A 72 11.97 -2.96 -18.34
N GLU A 73 13.10 -3.18 -17.64
CA GLU A 73 14.30 -2.37 -17.82
C GLU A 73 15.55 -2.99 -17.17
N GLU A 74 16.72 -2.49 -17.56
CA GLU A 74 17.99 -2.80 -16.90
C GLU A 74 18.56 -1.56 -16.21
N VAL A 75 19.05 -1.75 -14.98
CA VAL A 75 19.62 -0.67 -14.16
C VAL A 75 21.02 -1.05 -13.70
N GLN A 76 21.98 -0.18 -13.96
CA GLN A 76 23.36 -0.36 -13.51
C GLN A 76 23.55 0.30 -12.16
N LEU A 77 24.13 -0.45 -11.23
CA LEU A 77 24.49 0.00 -9.90
C LEU A 77 26.01 0.04 -9.76
N LYS A 78 26.51 1.10 -9.13
CA LYS A 78 27.93 1.27 -8.80
C LYS A 78 28.06 1.68 -7.33
N THR A 79 28.91 0.97 -6.60
CA THR A 79 29.23 1.29 -5.19
C THR A 79 30.54 2.06 -5.07
N GLU A 80 30.76 2.64 -3.90
CA GLU A 80 32.00 3.37 -3.57
C GLU A 80 33.20 2.44 -3.48
N ASN A 81 33.00 1.23 -2.93
CA ASN A 81 34.03 0.22 -2.76
C ASN A 81 33.48 -1.20 -2.94
N THR A 82 34.39 -2.19 -3.05
CA THR A 82 34.03 -3.60 -3.25
C THR A 82 33.33 -4.21 -2.04
N GLU A 83 33.70 -3.80 -0.82
CA GLU A 83 33.09 -4.29 0.42
C GLU A 83 31.61 -3.88 0.53
N SER A 84 31.32 -2.59 0.32
CA SER A 84 29.96 -2.07 0.22
C SER A 84 29.21 -2.70 -0.96
N GLY A 85 29.94 -3.05 -2.02
CA GLY A 85 29.42 -3.85 -3.14
C GLY A 85 28.84 -5.17 -2.71
N GLU A 86 29.63 -5.96 -1.98
CA GLU A 86 29.22 -7.24 -1.42
C GLU A 86 28.07 -7.10 -0.41
N GLU A 87 28.08 -6.06 0.42
CA GLU A 87 26.98 -5.77 1.34
C GLU A 87 25.68 -5.46 0.58
N TRP A 88 25.71 -4.48 -0.32
CA TRP A 88 24.55 -4.13 -1.16
C TRP A 88 24.03 -5.34 -1.92
N ARG A 89 24.91 -6.13 -2.52
CA ARG A 89 24.56 -7.37 -3.23
C ARG A 89 23.89 -8.36 -2.28
N GLY A 90 24.48 -8.61 -1.12
CA GLY A 90 23.93 -9.51 -0.11
C GLY A 90 22.53 -9.10 0.34
N PHE A 91 22.32 -7.81 0.66
CA PHE A 91 21.02 -7.30 1.07
C PHE A 91 19.99 -7.38 -0.05
N ILE A 92 20.33 -6.95 -1.27
CA ILE A 92 19.43 -7.00 -2.44
C ILE A 92 18.97 -8.44 -2.69
N LEU A 93 19.91 -9.38 -2.81
CA LEU A 93 19.59 -10.80 -3.03
C LEU A 93 18.73 -11.36 -1.90
N THR A 94 19.03 -11.00 -0.65
CA THR A 94 18.27 -11.49 0.50
C THR A 94 16.81 -11.05 0.47
N VAL A 95 16.53 -9.81 0.10
CA VAL A 95 15.15 -9.30 0.04
C VAL A 95 14.40 -9.74 -1.20
N THR A 96 15.09 -9.95 -2.34
CA THR A 96 14.44 -10.38 -3.59
C THR A 96 14.24 -11.89 -3.64
N GLU A 97 15.28 -12.67 -3.35
CA GLU A 97 15.27 -14.15 -3.40
C GLU A 97 14.77 -14.79 -2.11
N LEU A 98 14.58 -14.00 -1.04
CA LEU A 98 14.01 -14.49 0.21
C LEU A 98 14.87 -15.60 0.87
N SER A 99 16.19 -15.52 0.65
CA SER A 99 17.20 -16.43 1.18
C SER A 99 18.53 -15.72 1.36
N VAL A 100 19.36 -16.14 2.33
CA VAL A 100 20.70 -15.54 2.50
C VAL A 100 21.69 -16.21 1.54
N PRO A 101 22.37 -15.45 0.67
CA PRO A 101 23.31 -16.02 -0.29
C PRO A 101 24.52 -16.64 0.42
N GLN A 102 24.92 -17.85 0.01
CA GLN A 102 26.02 -18.60 0.63
C GLN A 102 27.40 -18.24 0.04
N ASN A 103 27.42 -17.60 -1.13
CA ASN A 103 28.61 -17.30 -1.93
C ASN A 103 29.01 -15.81 -1.89
N VAL A 104 28.77 -15.13 -0.78
CA VAL A 104 29.13 -13.72 -0.56
C VAL A 104 30.36 -13.61 0.31
N SER A 105 31.25 -12.67 0.00
CA SER A 105 32.49 -12.44 0.75
C SER A 105 32.25 -11.58 2.00
N LEU A 106 31.27 -11.96 2.82
CA LEU A 106 30.83 -11.19 3.98
C LEU A 106 31.40 -11.74 5.29
N LEU A 107 31.65 -10.82 6.23
CA LEU A 107 32.05 -11.15 7.59
C LEU A 107 30.87 -11.74 8.38
N PRO A 108 31.12 -12.54 9.43
CA PRO A 108 30.05 -13.17 10.23
C PRO A 108 29.00 -12.18 10.74
N GLY A 109 29.42 -10.99 11.18
CA GLY A 109 28.49 -9.94 11.62
C GLY A 109 27.60 -9.39 10.51
N GLN A 110 28.08 -9.34 9.27
CA GLN A 110 27.29 -8.92 8.11
C GLN A 110 26.27 -10.01 7.73
N VAL A 111 26.67 -11.29 7.79
CA VAL A 111 25.76 -12.42 7.53
C VAL A 111 24.64 -12.48 8.57
N ILE A 112 24.93 -12.22 9.85
CA ILE A 112 23.89 -12.14 10.90
C ILE A 112 22.86 -11.06 10.57
N LYS A 113 23.30 -9.87 10.11
CA LYS A 113 22.39 -8.81 9.69
C LYS A 113 21.52 -9.24 8.51
N LEU A 114 22.05 -10.00 7.55
CA LEU A 114 21.24 -10.55 6.44
C LEU A 114 20.15 -11.49 6.96
N HIS A 115 20.44 -12.33 7.94
CA HIS A 115 19.42 -13.18 8.56
C HIS A 115 18.34 -12.36 9.27
N GLU A 116 18.71 -11.32 10.03
CA GLU A 116 17.74 -10.42 10.67
C GLU A 116 16.84 -9.72 9.64
N VAL A 117 17.43 -9.29 8.52
CA VAL A 117 16.68 -8.69 7.41
C VAL A 117 15.76 -9.71 6.75
N LEU A 118 16.23 -10.94 6.52
CA LEU A 118 15.43 -12.01 5.94
C LEU A 118 14.19 -12.30 6.79
N ASP A 119 14.34 -12.39 8.11
CA ASP A 119 13.21 -12.65 9.02
C ASP A 119 12.22 -11.48 9.01
N ARG A 120 12.73 -10.24 8.98
CA ARG A 120 11.89 -9.04 8.90
C ARG A 120 11.16 -8.94 7.55
N GLU A 121 11.83 -9.29 6.46
CA GLU A 121 11.27 -9.38 5.11
C GLU A 121 10.17 -10.45 5.03
N LYS A 122 10.42 -11.67 5.52
CA LYS A 122 9.42 -12.74 5.58
C LYS A 122 8.20 -12.33 6.38
N LYS A 123 8.41 -11.74 7.56
CA LYS A 123 7.32 -11.23 8.40
C LYS A 123 6.49 -10.19 7.65
N ARG A 124 7.15 -9.24 6.97
CA ARG A 124 6.44 -8.25 6.14
C ARG A 124 5.66 -8.93 5.01
N ARG A 125 6.25 -9.89 4.29
CA ARG A 125 5.52 -10.60 3.22
C ARG A 125 4.31 -11.34 3.75
N ILE A 126 4.39 -11.98 4.92
CA ILE A 126 3.23 -12.62 5.56
C ILE A 126 2.17 -11.57 5.93
N GLU A 127 2.55 -10.47 6.56
CA GLU A 127 1.62 -9.39 6.94
C GLU A 127 0.99 -8.71 5.70
N THR A 128 1.77 -8.55 4.63
CA THR A 128 1.31 -8.06 3.34
C THR A 128 0.38 -9.07 2.67
N GLU A 129 0.71 -10.37 2.64
CA GLU A 129 -0.14 -11.46 2.11
C GLU A 129 -1.45 -11.62 2.90
N GLN A 130 -1.41 -11.42 4.22
CA GLN A 130 -2.59 -11.35 5.07
C GLN A 130 -3.48 -10.14 4.75
N CYS A 131 -2.92 -9.07 4.18
CA CYS A 131 -3.67 -7.92 3.69
C CYS A 131 -4.02 -8.02 2.19
N THR A 132 -3.22 -8.69 1.35
CA THR A 132 -3.39 -8.79 -0.12
C THR A 132 -4.23 -9.99 -0.56
N SER A 133 -4.72 -10.82 0.36
CA SER A 133 -5.90 -11.66 0.09
C SER A 133 -7.18 -10.85 -0.19
N VAL A 134 -7.13 -9.51 -0.04
CA VAL A 134 -8.22 -8.58 -0.36
C VAL A 134 -7.93 -7.70 -1.59
N GLU A 135 -6.72 -7.69 -2.15
CA GLU A 135 -6.36 -6.71 -3.18
C GLU A 135 -5.47 -7.33 -4.27
N LYS A 136 -6.11 -7.87 -5.30
CA LYS A 136 -5.49 -7.91 -6.63
C LYS A 136 -6.46 -7.39 -7.67
N GLU A 137 -5.93 -6.47 -8.47
CA GLU A 137 -6.46 -5.89 -9.70
C GLU A 137 -7.39 -4.67 -9.55
N LYS A 138 -6.80 -3.47 -9.71
CA LYS A 138 -6.87 -2.70 -10.96
C LYS A 138 -6.02 -1.44 -10.87
N GLU A 139 -5.10 -1.25 -11.82
CA GLU A 139 -4.59 0.08 -12.18
C GLU A 139 -5.76 0.94 -12.73
N PRO A 140 -5.76 2.28 -12.55
CA PRO A 140 -5.20 3.13 -13.61
C PRO A 140 -4.61 4.50 -13.15
N THR A 141 -3.63 4.96 -13.93
CA THR A 141 -3.35 6.35 -14.39
C THR A 141 -3.73 7.58 -13.54
N GLU A 142 -2.70 8.43 -13.34
CA GLU A 142 -2.73 9.91 -13.32
C GLU A 142 -3.83 10.62 -12.50
N ASP A 143 -3.53 10.98 -11.25
CA ASP A 143 -3.23 12.37 -10.87
C ASP A 143 -2.65 12.42 -9.43
N TYR A 144 -1.75 13.34 -9.19
CA TYR A 144 -0.80 13.34 -8.08
C TYR A 144 -1.39 13.94 -6.79
N VAL A 145 -2.01 13.16 -5.89
CA VAL A 145 -2.10 13.53 -4.46
C VAL A 145 -2.50 12.37 -3.52
N ASP A 146 -1.79 12.28 -2.40
CA ASP A 146 -2.16 11.65 -1.11
C ASP A 146 -1.98 10.13 -0.92
N VAL A 147 -0.73 9.65 -1.08
CA VAL A 147 -0.31 8.27 -0.75
C VAL A 147 -0.08 8.05 0.76
N LEU A 148 -0.46 8.97 1.66
CA LEU A 148 -0.22 8.81 3.12
C LEU A 148 -1.46 8.83 4.01
N ASN A 149 -2.65 9.09 3.48
CA ASN A 149 -3.89 8.97 4.23
C ASN A 149 -4.81 7.92 3.58
N PRO A 150 -4.73 6.64 3.98
CA PRO A 150 -5.70 5.66 3.52
C PRO A 150 -7.11 6.13 3.86
N MET A 151 -8.06 5.99 2.94
CA MET A 151 -9.46 6.30 3.22
C MET A 151 -10.05 5.19 4.10
N PRO A 152 -11.01 5.49 4.99
CA PRO A 152 -11.68 4.46 5.78
C PRO A 152 -12.32 3.40 4.87
N ALA A 153 -12.36 2.14 5.32
CA ALA A 153 -12.85 1.01 4.51
C ALA A 153 -14.31 1.15 4.02
N CYS A 154 -15.11 1.99 4.67
CA CYS A 154 -16.47 2.33 4.23
C CYS A 154 -16.56 3.60 3.37
N PHE A 155 -15.43 4.06 2.83
CA PHE A 155 -15.38 5.17 1.87
C PHE A 155 -15.65 4.66 0.46
N TYR A 156 -16.65 5.26 -0.17
CA TYR A 156 -16.99 4.99 -1.56
C TYR A 156 -17.20 6.31 -2.31
N THR A 157 -16.63 6.41 -3.51
CA THR A 157 -16.79 7.55 -4.42
C THR A 157 -18.15 7.53 -5.12
N VAL A 158 -19.22 7.59 -4.33
CA VAL A 158 -20.61 7.44 -4.78
C VAL A 158 -21.45 8.67 -4.41
N SER A 159 -22.53 8.88 -5.17
CA SER A 159 -23.51 9.93 -4.91
C SER A 159 -24.40 9.62 -3.69
N ARG A 160 -25.18 10.62 -3.26
CA ARG A 160 -26.20 10.44 -2.20
C ARG A 160 -27.20 9.33 -2.55
N LYS A 161 -27.61 9.26 -3.82
CA LYS A 161 -28.59 8.29 -4.29
C LYS A 161 -27.99 6.88 -4.28
N GLU A 162 -26.81 6.71 -4.86
CA GLU A 162 -26.12 5.42 -4.91
C GLU A 162 -25.80 4.86 -3.52
N ALA A 163 -25.30 5.70 -2.60
CA ALA A 163 -25.06 5.25 -1.22
C ALA A 163 -26.36 4.78 -0.52
N THR A 164 -27.49 5.42 -0.81
CA THR A 164 -28.79 4.99 -0.29
C THR A 164 -29.18 3.63 -0.84
N GLU A 165 -28.99 3.42 -2.15
CA GLU A 165 -29.27 2.15 -2.80
C GLU A 165 -28.35 1.03 -2.30
N MET A 166 -27.06 1.29 -2.07
CA MET A 166 -26.10 0.32 -1.54
C MET A 166 -26.52 -0.20 -0.16
N LEU A 167 -26.90 0.72 0.74
CA LEU A 167 -27.38 0.35 2.08
C LEU A 167 -28.74 -0.36 2.08
N GLN A 168 -29.57 -0.11 1.07
CA GLN A 168 -30.86 -0.78 0.91
C GLN A 168 -30.71 -2.18 0.32
N LYS A 169 -29.82 -2.35 -0.67
CA LYS A 169 -29.59 -3.62 -1.38
C LYS A 169 -28.95 -4.66 -0.46
N ASN A 170 -27.96 -4.25 0.34
CA ASN A 170 -27.16 -5.19 1.13
C ASN A 170 -27.10 -4.80 2.63
N PRO A 171 -28.18 -4.97 3.41
CA PRO A 171 -28.19 -4.61 4.84
C PRO A 171 -27.19 -5.39 5.71
N SER A 172 -26.78 -6.58 5.27
CA SER A 172 -25.85 -7.47 5.97
C SER A 172 -24.40 -6.96 5.97
N LEU A 173 -24.04 -6.14 4.99
CA LEU A 173 -22.66 -5.66 4.77
C LEU A 173 -22.31 -4.46 5.64
N GLY A 174 -23.26 -3.95 6.42
CA GLY A 174 -23.15 -2.76 7.24
C GLY A 174 -24.21 -1.73 6.86
N ASN A 175 -24.26 -0.65 7.63
CA ASN A 175 -25.34 0.32 7.55
C ASN A 175 -24.85 1.78 7.59
N MET A 176 -23.58 2.00 7.28
CA MET A 176 -22.93 3.31 7.24
C MET A 176 -21.90 3.41 6.11
N ILE A 177 -22.04 4.41 5.24
CA ILE A 177 -21.12 4.72 4.13
C ILE A 177 -20.59 6.14 4.30
N LEU A 178 -19.28 6.31 4.13
CA LEU A 178 -18.62 7.60 3.92
C LEU A 178 -18.52 7.86 2.42
N ARG A 179 -18.87 9.06 1.98
CA ARG A 179 -18.78 9.45 0.57
C ARG A 179 -18.38 10.91 0.42
N PRO A 180 -17.92 11.33 -0.78
CA PRO A 180 -17.76 12.75 -1.08
C PRO A 180 -19.04 13.55 -0.82
N GLY A 181 -18.88 14.75 -0.28
CA GLY A 181 -19.95 15.73 -0.16
C GLY A 181 -20.31 16.30 -1.53
N SER A 182 -21.45 17.00 -1.60
CA SER A 182 -21.81 17.78 -2.79
C SER A 182 -20.84 18.93 -3.04
N ASP A 183 -20.19 19.39 -1.97
CA ASP A 183 -19.10 20.36 -2.03
C ASP A 183 -17.79 19.58 -2.17
N SER A 184 -16.96 19.90 -3.16
CA SER A 184 -15.75 19.15 -3.54
C SER A 184 -14.69 18.98 -2.44
N ARG A 185 -14.83 19.69 -1.31
CA ARG A 185 -13.89 19.68 -0.18
C ARG A 185 -14.42 18.93 1.05
N ASN A 186 -15.73 18.69 1.12
CA ASN A 186 -16.38 18.14 2.31
C ASN A 186 -16.79 16.69 2.09
N TYR A 187 -17.12 16.02 3.18
CA TYR A 187 -17.58 14.63 3.17
C TYR A 187 -19.02 14.55 3.66
N SER A 188 -19.64 13.41 3.41
CA SER A 188 -20.97 13.09 3.93
C SER A 188 -21.02 11.65 4.38
N ILE A 189 -21.62 11.42 5.54
CA ILE A 189 -21.93 10.07 6.02
C ILE A 189 -23.39 9.77 5.72
N THR A 190 -23.66 8.64 5.10
CA THR A 190 -25.01 8.12 4.84
C THR A 190 -25.21 6.88 5.69
N ILE A 191 -26.26 6.85 6.50
CA ILE A 191 -26.57 5.70 7.37
C ILE A 191 -28.00 5.20 7.14
N ARG A 192 -28.21 3.91 7.42
CA ARG A 192 -29.52 3.26 7.46
C ARG A 192 -29.78 2.72 8.86
N GLN A 193 -30.70 3.33 9.60
CA GLN A 193 -31.05 2.88 10.95
C GLN A 193 -32.33 2.05 10.91
N GLU A 194 -32.36 0.95 11.66
CA GLU A 194 -33.50 0.01 11.73
C GLU A 194 -34.14 -0.03 13.14
N ILE A 195 -33.96 1.00 13.97
CA ILE A 195 -34.38 0.99 15.39
C ILE A 195 -35.90 0.74 15.54
N ASP A 196 -36.71 1.22 14.61
CA ASP A 196 -38.17 1.05 14.64
C ASP A 196 -38.72 0.94 13.22
N MET A 197 -38.31 1.87 12.34
CA MET A 197 -38.53 1.81 10.90
C MET A 197 -37.24 2.09 10.15
N PRO A 198 -36.99 1.46 8.99
CA PRO A 198 -35.84 1.76 8.15
C PRO A 198 -35.81 3.23 7.76
N ARG A 199 -34.84 3.98 8.29
CA ARG A 199 -34.66 5.40 7.99
C ARG A 199 -33.25 5.64 7.47
N ILE A 200 -33.18 6.38 6.37
CA ILE A 200 -31.91 6.87 5.81
C ILE A 200 -31.66 8.26 6.36
N LYS A 201 -30.44 8.49 6.87
CA LYS A 201 -29.98 9.81 7.33
C LYS A 201 -28.67 10.15 6.67
N HIS A 202 -28.44 11.45 6.47
CA HIS A 202 -27.19 11.97 5.94
C HIS A 202 -26.62 13.00 6.92
N TYR A 203 -25.34 12.87 7.24
CA TYR A 203 -24.61 13.78 8.12
C TYR A 203 -23.52 14.48 7.32
N LYS A 204 -23.36 15.79 7.52
CA LYS A 204 -22.30 16.56 6.88
C LYS A 204 -21.03 16.48 7.72
N VAL A 205 -19.90 16.28 7.05
CA VAL A 205 -18.57 16.27 7.68
C VAL A 205 -17.72 17.32 6.96
N MET A 206 -17.44 18.40 7.68
CA MET A 206 -16.73 19.56 7.14
C MET A 206 -15.23 19.44 7.38
N SER A 207 -14.42 19.65 6.34
CA SER A 207 -12.97 19.76 6.48
C SER A 207 -12.61 21.15 7.02
N VAL A 208 -12.04 21.21 8.22
CA VAL A 208 -11.67 22.46 8.92
C VAL A 208 -10.20 22.41 9.30
N GLY A 209 -9.36 23.07 8.49
CA GLY A 209 -7.90 23.03 8.66
C GLY A 209 -7.36 21.61 8.41
N GLN A 210 -6.79 21.00 9.44
CA GLN A 210 -6.32 19.60 9.43
C GLN A 210 -7.32 18.62 10.09
N ASN A 211 -8.46 19.13 10.58
CA ASN A 211 -9.46 18.36 11.31
C ASN A 211 -10.77 18.24 10.53
N TYR A 212 -11.67 17.39 11.02
CA TYR A 212 -13.00 17.15 10.48
C TYR A 212 -14.05 17.45 11.54
N THR A 213 -15.06 18.25 11.19
CA THR A 213 -16.16 18.59 12.09
C THR A 213 -17.47 17.98 11.60
N ILE A 214 -18.12 17.19 12.45
CA ILE A 214 -19.41 16.57 12.18
C ILE A 214 -20.50 17.59 12.54
N GLU A 215 -21.38 17.87 11.57
CA GLU A 215 -22.51 18.79 11.76
C GLU A 215 -23.65 18.08 12.49
N LEU A 216 -23.65 18.21 13.82
CA LEU A 216 -24.67 17.72 14.75
C LEU A 216 -25.18 18.91 15.60
N GLU A 217 -26.25 18.68 16.38
CA GLU A 217 -26.73 19.68 17.36
C GLU A 217 -25.62 20.12 18.32
N LYS A 218 -24.75 19.19 18.71
CA LYS A 218 -23.47 19.47 19.37
C LYS A 218 -22.35 19.11 18.41
N PRO A 219 -21.68 20.08 17.76
CA PRO A 219 -20.66 19.79 16.76
C PRO A 219 -19.46 19.07 17.39
N VAL A 220 -18.92 18.10 16.68
CA VAL A 220 -17.80 17.27 17.15
C VAL A 220 -16.65 17.38 16.16
N THR A 221 -15.48 17.82 16.64
CA THR A 221 -14.27 17.98 15.84
C THR A 221 -13.27 16.86 16.13
N LEU A 222 -12.78 16.22 15.08
CA LEU A 222 -11.95 15.02 15.14
C LEU A 222 -10.74 15.15 14.20
N PRO A 223 -9.61 14.49 14.51
CA PRO A 223 -8.35 14.73 13.80
C PRO A 223 -8.29 14.09 12.41
N ASN A 224 -9.09 13.06 12.13
CA ASN A 224 -9.08 12.35 10.84
C ASN A 224 -10.40 11.64 10.57
N LEU A 225 -10.59 11.17 9.33
CA LEU A 225 -11.81 10.48 8.91
C LEU A 225 -12.02 9.13 9.63
N PHE A 226 -10.95 8.42 10.00
CA PHE A 226 -11.06 7.20 10.81
C PHE A 226 -11.70 7.47 12.17
N SER A 227 -11.30 8.57 12.82
CA SER A 227 -11.87 9.00 14.10
C SER A 227 -13.34 9.39 13.96
N VAL A 228 -13.74 9.97 12.82
CA VAL A 228 -15.14 10.25 12.50
C VAL A 228 -15.95 8.94 12.45
N ILE A 229 -15.45 7.92 11.75
CA ILE A 229 -16.12 6.61 11.70
C ILE A 229 -16.22 5.98 13.09
N ASP A 230 -15.11 5.97 13.85
CA ASP A 230 -15.08 5.43 15.22
C ASP A 230 -16.08 6.15 16.13
N TYR A 231 -16.19 7.47 16.01
CA TYR A 231 -17.17 8.27 16.75
C TYR A 231 -18.61 7.78 16.51
N PHE A 232 -19.02 7.57 15.24
CA PHE A 232 -20.37 7.07 14.95
C PHE A 232 -20.62 5.66 15.49
N VAL A 233 -19.63 4.76 15.40
CA VAL A 233 -19.73 3.40 15.95
C VAL A 233 -19.87 3.46 17.48
N LYS A 234 -19.03 4.26 18.14
CA LYS A 234 -19.00 4.41 19.60
C LYS A 234 -20.26 5.07 20.14
N GLU A 235 -20.68 6.18 19.55
CA GLU A 235 -21.86 6.96 19.96
C GLU A 235 -23.13 6.11 19.87
N THR A 236 -23.22 5.24 18.84
CA THR A 236 -24.35 4.34 18.63
C THR A 236 -24.19 2.96 19.26
N ARG A 237 -23.16 2.76 20.10
CA ARG A 237 -22.87 1.49 20.79
C ARG A 237 -22.81 0.27 19.85
N GLY A 238 -22.25 0.47 18.65
CA GLY A 238 -22.10 -0.57 17.63
C GLY A 238 -23.36 -0.86 16.80
N ASN A 239 -24.43 -0.07 16.95
CA ASN A 239 -25.59 -0.15 16.07
C ASN A 239 -25.26 0.30 14.64
N LEU A 240 -24.40 1.31 14.50
CA LEU A 240 -23.79 1.66 13.22
C LEU A 240 -22.53 0.85 12.99
N ARG A 241 -22.44 0.28 11.79
CA ARG A 241 -21.33 -0.54 11.32
C ARG A 241 -20.91 -0.05 9.93
N PRO A 242 -19.59 0.14 9.71
CA PRO A 242 -19.05 0.46 8.38
C PRO A 242 -19.57 -0.54 7.34
N PHE A 243 -20.08 -0.02 6.22
CA PHE A 243 -20.48 -0.83 5.08
C PHE A 243 -19.24 -1.33 4.34
N ILE A 244 -19.11 -2.65 4.17
CA ILE A 244 -17.98 -3.30 3.50
C ILE A 244 -18.54 -4.17 2.36
N CYS A 245 -18.40 -3.70 1.14
CA CYS A 245 -18.77 -4.46 -0.05
C CYS A 245 -17.68 -5.48 -0.40
N SER A 246 -18.00 -6.78 -0.37
CA SER A 246 -17.18 -7.80 -1.06
C SER A 246 -17.47 -7.70 -2.56
N THR A 247 -16.47 -7.40 -3.37
CA THR A 247 -16.57 -7.19 -4.82
C THR A 247 -16.74 -8.46 -5.66
N ASP A 248 -17.43 -9.50 -5.16
CA ASP A 248 -17.50 -10.81 -5.83
C ASP A 248 -18.79 -11.08 -6.63
N GLU A 249 -19.76 -10.15 -6.69
CA GLU A 249 -21.04 -10.39 -7.39
C GLU A 249 -21.43 -9.32 -8.41
N ASN A 250 -20.59 -9.02 -9.41
CA ASN A 250 -21.09 -8.55 -10.72
C ASN A 250 -20.04 -8.57 -11.84
N THR A 251 -19.80 -9.75 -12.40
CA THR A 251 -19.41 -9.87 -13.82
C THR A 251 -20.15 -11.07 -14.41
N GLY A 252 -21.46 -10.88 -14.60
CA GLY A 252 -22.36 -11.86 -15.21
C GLY A 252 -23.39 -11.16 -16.06
N GLN A 253 -22.94 -10.43 -17.09
CA GLN A 253 -23.77 -10.04 -18.22
C GLN A 253 -23.16 -10.62 -19.49
N GLU A 254 -23.56 -11.86 -19.77
CA GLU A 254 -23.53 -12.48 -21.09
C GLU A 254 -24.26 -11.56 -22.10
N PRO A 255 -23.62 -11.12 -23.20
CA PRO A 255 -24.34 -10.55 -24.32
C PRO A 255 -24.99 -11.70 -25.11
N ASN A 256 -26.30 -11.85 -24.90
CA ASN A 256 -27.21 -12.64 -25.71
C ASN A 256 -27.09 -12.25 -27.20
N MET A 257 -26.53 -13.13 -28.02
CA MET A 257 -26.61 -13.10 -29.48
C MET A 257 -26.87 -14.52 -29.98
N GLU A 258 -28.14 -14.92 -30.00
CA GLU A 258 -28.58 -16.08 -30.78
C GLU A 258 -29.63 -15.66 -31.80
N GLY A 259 -29.39 -15.99 -33.07
CA GLY A 259 -30.44 -16.08 -34.08
C GLY A 259 -30.17 -15.38 -35.41
N ARG A 260 -29.33 -15.98 -36.28
CA ARG A 260 -29.64 -15.98 -37.73
C ARG A 260 -28.98 -17.12 -38.51
N SER A 261 -29.68 -18.25 -38.52
CA SER A 261 -29.87 -19.23 -39.60
C SER A 261 -28.75 -19.44 -40.63
N GLU A 262 -28.08 -20.59 -40.51
CA GLU A 262 -27.45 -21.31 -41.62
C GLU A 262 -28.51 -21.75 -42.63
N LYS A 263 -28.41 -21.29 -43.89
CA LYS A 263 -29.11 -21.91 -45.02
C LYS A 263 -28.14 -22.78 -45.80
N LEU A 264 -28.36 -24.08 -45.66
CA LEU A 264 -27.80 -25.19 -46.42
C LEU A 264 -27.90 -24.95 -47.93
N LYS A 265 -26.78 -24.86 -48.64
CA LYS A 265 -26.71 -25.01 -50.10
C LYS A 265 -26.75 -26.50 -50.41
N LYS A 266 -27.89 -27.00 -50.92
CA LYS A 266 -27.94 -28.25 -51.70
C LYS A 266 -28.11 -27.86 -53.18
N ASN A 267 -27.06 -28.10 -53.97
CA ASN A 267 -27.15 -28.16 -55.42
C ASN A 267 -27.90 -29.44 -55.83
N PRO A 268 -28.82 -29.39 -56.81
CA PRO A 268 -29.21 -30.58 -57.54
C PRO A 268 -28.39 -30.69 -58.83
N HIS A 269 -27.91 -31.90 -59.12
CA HIS A 269 -27.47 -32.30 -60.45
C HIS A 269 -28.50 -33.27 -61.03
N ASN A 270 -28.87 -33.00 -62.29
CA ASN A 270 -29.35 -33.89 -63.34
C ASN A 270 -30.51 -34.86 -63.05
N ALA A 271 -31.67 -34.56 -63.65
CA ALA A 271 -32.21 -35.31 -64.79
C ALA A 271 -33.34 -34.49 -65.45
#